data_AF-A0AAP0N5G3-F1
#
_entry.id   AF-A0AAP0N5G3-F1
#
_cell.length_a   1.000
_cell.length_b   1.000
_cell.length_c   1.000
_cell.angle_alpha   90.00
_cell.angle_beta   90.00
_cell.angle_gamma   90.00
#
_symmetry.space_group_name_H-M   'P 1'
#
loop_
_entity.id
_entity.type
_entity.pdbx_description
1 polymer ?
#
loop_
_entity_poly.entity_id
_entity_poly.type
_entity_poly.pdbx_seq_one_letter_code
_entity_poly.pdbx_strand_id
1 'polypeptide(L)'
;MKLPELKSSLPGPHVVFGGFEFDPNSNQYKVAEIFYYYGVPVRSEVHVYSLGDISWRPLGEAPYLIRRDTPYLEYRQVASKAFVNGALHWVGCRTARTIVSFDLANEVFDVFPLTEFVLRGGDYTLGMLEGTFR
;
A
#
# COMPACT_ATOMS: atom_id res chain seq x y z
N MET A 1 25.91 -2.88 -2.34
CA MET A 1 24.72 -2.51 -1.53
C MET A 1 23.78 -3.71 -1.55
N LYS A 2 23.36 -4.23 -0.39
CA LYS A 2 22.41 -5.35 -0.29
C LYS A 2 21.05 -4.76 0.07
N LEU A 3 20.04 -4.99 -0.77
CA LEU A 3 18.65 -4.63 -0.44
C LEU A 3 18.15 -5.52 0.71
N PRO A 4 17.28 -5.03 1.60
CA PRO A 4 16.68 -5.86 2.63
C PRO A 4 15.92 -7.01 1.98
N GLU A 5 16.03 -8.19 2.55
CA GLU A 5 15.20 -9.33 2.13
C GLU A 5 13.75 -9.04 2.52
N LEU A 6 12.83 -9.15 1.56
CA LEU A 6 11.40 -9.02 1.80
C LEU A 6 10.99 -10.11 2.80
N LYS A 7 10.13 -9.80 3.78
CA LYS A 7 9.76 -10.75 4.85
C LYS A 7 8.85 -11.91 4.38
N SER A 8 8.79 -12.23 3.09
CA SER A 8 7.70 -13.01 2.47
C SER A 8 7.82 -14.54 2.58
N SER A 9 8.50 -15.11 3.57
CA SER A 9 8.77 -16.56 3.63
C SER A 9 7.92 -17.39 4.63
N LEU A 10 6.85 -16.85 5.21
CA LEU A 10 6.06 -17.55 6.24
C LEU A 10 4.62 -17.89 5.81
N PRO A 11 4.03 -19.01 6.32
CA PRO A 11 2.59 -19.22 6.31
C PRO A 11 1.96 -18.22 7.29
N GLY A 12 1.59 -17.06 6.76
CA GLY A 12 1.24 -15.88 7.54
C GLY A 12 0.72 -14.75 6.65
N PRO A 13 0.69 -13.50 7.15
CA PRO A 13 0.11 -12.35 6.43
C PRO A 13 0.59 -12.30 4.98
N HIS A 14 -0.32 -12.05 4.04
CA HIS A 14 0.11 -11.84 2.66
C HIS A 14 0.84 -10.51 2.57
N VAL A 15 2.12 -10.57 2.20
CA VAL A 15 2.89 -9.39 1.85
C VAL A 15 2.32 -8.86 0.54
N VAL A 16 1.73 -7.68 0.61
CA VAL A 16 1.28 -6.95 -0.55
C VAL A 16 2.41 -5.99 -0.91
N PHE A 17 3.18 -6.32 -1.95
CA PHE A 17 4.38 -5.59 -2.35
C PHE A 17 4.16 -4.06 -2.32
N GLY A 18 5.06 -3.35 -1.65
CA GLY A 18 5.02 -1.90 -1.45
C GLY A 18 6.09 -1.13 -2.23
N GLY A 19 6.06 0.19 -2.10
CA GLY A 19 6.85 1.11 -2.92
C GLY A 19 8.26 1.39 -2.40
N PHE A 20 9.05 2.08 -3.20
CA PHE A 20 10.38 2.57 -2.82
C PHE A 20 10.56 4.01 -3.31
N GLU A 21 11.29 4.83 -2.54
CA GLU A 21 11.57 6.22 -2.87
C GLU A 21 12.91 6.66 -2.29
N PHE A 22 13.49 7.72 -2.86
CA PHE A 22 14.56 8.47 -2.24
C PHE A 22 13.97 9.63 -1.41
N ASP A 23 14.15 9.63 -0.10
CA ASP A 23 13.73 10.72 0.77
C ASP A 23 14.84 11.79 0.85
N PRO A 24 14.65 12.97 0.24
CA PRO A 24 15.67 14.02 0.25
C PRO A 24 15.89 14.64 1.63
N ASN A 25 14.94 14.52 2.56
CA ASN A 25 15.07 15.10 3.90
C ASN A 25 16.05 14.30 4.76
N SER A 26 15.96 12.97 4.68
CA SER A 26 16.87 12.05 5.38
C SER A 26 18.10 11.66 4.55
N ASN A 27 18.12 12.00 3.25
CA ASN A 27 19.14 11.59 2.28
C ASN A 27 19.31 10.05 2.24
N GLN A 28 18.20 9.33 2.35
CA GLN A 28 18.16 7.88 2.38
C GLN A 28 17.09 7.34 1.43
N TYR A 29 17.32 6.15 0.88
CA TYR A 29 16.27 5.40 0.20
C TYR A 29 15.36 4.76 1.23
N LYS A 30 14.05 4.88 1.06
CA LYS A 30 13.05 4.19 1.87
C LYS A 30 12.34 3.13 1.03
N VAL A 31 11.93 2.05 1.67
CA VAL A 31 11.08 1.00 1.11
C VAL A 31 9.92 0.80 2.07
N ALA A 32 8.70 0.74 1.54
CA ALA A 32 7.53 0.35 2.31
C ALA A 32 7.10 -1.07 1.93
N GLU A 33 6.68 -1.83 2.93
CA GLU A 33 5.94 -3.08 2.79
C GLU A 33 4.61 -2.94 3.51
N ILE A 34 3.56 -3.53 2.94
CA ILE A 34 2.29 -3.62 3.64
C ILE A 34 1.89 -5.07 3.86
N PHE A 35 1.61 -5.38 5.12
CA PHE A 35 1.18 -6.68 5.58
C PHE A 35 -0.33 -6.67 5.77
N TYR A 36 -0.98 -7.72 5.29
CA TYR A 36 -2.40 -7.95 5.53
C TYR A 36 -2.60 -9.18 6.40
N TYR A 37 -3.25 -9.01 7.55
CA TYR A 37 -3.51 -10.08 8.52
C TYR A 37 -4.97 -10.52 8.45
N TYR A 38 -5.19 -11.81 8.22
CA TYR A 38 -6.51 -12.43 8.32
C TYR A 38 -6.89 -12.66 9.78
N GLY A 39 -8.16 -12.47 10.12
CA GLY A 39 -8.69 -12.67 11.46
C GLY A 39 -9.90 -11.79 11.75
N VAL A 40 -10.37 -11.85 13.00
CA VAL A 40 -11.35 -10.90 13.54
C VAL A 40 -10.69 -10.19 14.73
N PRO A 41 -10.34 -8.89 14.60
CA PRO A 41 -10.54 -8.02 13.44
C PRO A 41 -9.55 -8.29 12.29
N VAL A 42 -9.97 -7.98 11.08
CA VAL A 42 -9.07 -7.86 9.91
C VAL A 42 -8.26 -6.58 10.06
N ARG A 43 -6.94 -6.64 9.80
CA ARG A 43 -6.07 -5.47 9.89
C ARG A 43 -4.96 -5.49 8.84
N SER A 44 -4.42 -4.31 8.55
CA SER A 44 -3.23 -4.13 7.71
C SER A 44 -2.16 -3.38 8.51
N GLU A 45 -0.88 -3.65 8.29
CA GLU A 45 0.22 -2.93 8.95
C GLU A 45 1.28 -2.50 7.93
N VAL A 46 1.74 -1.26 8.02
CA VAL A 46 2.81 -0.75 7.16
C VAL A 46 4.15 -0.86 7.88
N HIS A 47 5.15 -1.34 7.17
CA HIS A 47 6.54 -1.35 7.62
C HIS A 47 7.38 -0.53 6.67
N VAL A 48 8.31 0.25 7.21
CA VAL A 48 9.25 1.05 6.45
C VAL A 48 10.67 0.60 6.76
N TYR A 49 11.51 0.52 5.73
CA TYR A 49 12.94 0.32 5.85
C TYR A 49 13.66 1.48 5.19
N SER A 50 14.52 2.17 5.94
CA SER A 50 15.42 3.17 5.37
C SER A 50 16.77 2.50 5.12
N LEU A 51 17.37 2.81 3.98
CA LEU A 51 18.65 2.28 3.58
C LEU A 51 19.74 2.75 4.55
N GLY A 52 20.37 1.78 5.20
CA GLY A 52 21.32 2.02 6.30
C GLY A 52 20.76 1.59 7.66
N ASP A 53 19.45 1.36 7.75
CA ASP A 53 18.84 0.80 8.95
C ASP A 53 19.18 -0.68 9.10
N ILE A 54 19.14 -1.13 10.36
CA ILE A 54 19.43 -2.51 10.75
C ILE A 54 18.21 -3.42 10.51
N SER A 55 17.00 -2.87 10.56
CA SER A 55 15.76 -3.65 10.47
C SER A 55 14.58 -2.83 9.93
N TRP A 56 13.54 -3.54 9.49
CA TRP A 56 12.25 -2.95 9.15
C TRP A 56 11.56 -2.38 10.39
N ARG A 57 11.11 -1.13 10.31
CA ARG A 57 10.36 -0.44 11.36
C ARG A 57 8.85 -0.53 11.10
N PRO A 58 8.04 -1.11 12.00
CA PRO A 58 6.59 -1.06 11.90
C PRO A 58 6.08 0.36 12.19
N LEU A 59 5.13 0.85 11.38
CA LEU A 59 4.40 2.10 11.65
C LEU A 59 3.11 1.86 12.46
N GLY A 60 2.74 0.59 12.64
CA GLY A 60 1.51 0.19 13.32
C GLY A 60 0.40 -0.19 12.34
N GLU A 61 -0.83 -0.27 12.88
CA GLU A 61 -2.02 -0.62 12.12
C GLU A 61 -2.38 0.52 11.15
N ALA A 62 -2.50 0.18 9.87
CA ALA A 62 -2.94 1.10 8.85
C ALA A 62 -4.41 1.48 9.12
N PRO A 63 -4.78 2.77 9.05
CA PRO A 63 -6.15 3.21 9.28
C PRO A 63 -7.14 2.69 8.22
N TYR A 64 -6.65 2.11 7.13
CA TYR A 64 -7.43 1.60 6.01
C TYR A 64 -6.97 0.21 5.57
N LEU A 65 -7.93 -0.66 5.25
CA LEU A 65 -7.66 -2.01 4.76
C LEU A 65 -7.31 -1.99 3.26
N ILE A 66 -6.32 -2.81 2.87
CA ILE A 66 -5.81 -2.91 1.50
C ILE A 66 -6.47 -4.02 0.68
N ARG A 67 -7.21 -4.92 1.32
CA ARG A 67 -7.88 -6.01 0.60
C ARG A 67 -9.32 -5.62 0.29
N ARG A 68 -9.90 -6.12 -0.80
CA ARG A 68 -11.35 -5.98 -1.02
C ARG A 68 -12.15 -6.88 -0.08
N ASP A 69 -13.24 -6.34 0.44
CA ASP A 69 -14.29 -7.09 1.11
C ASP A 69 -15.10 -7.86 0.05
N THR A 70 -14.56 -8.96 -0.47
CA THR A 70 -15.40 -9.95 -1.16
C THR A 70 -15.94 -10.93 -0.11
N PRO A 71 -17.27 -11.09 0.03
CA PRO A 71 -17.88 -12.04 0.96
C PRO A 71 -17.49 -13.50 0.70
N TYR A 72 -16.96 -13.77 -0.50
CA TYR A 72 -16.53 -15.09 -0.92
C TYR A 72 -15.00 -15.18 -0.91
N LEU A 73 -14.55 -16.32 -0.36
CA LEU A 73 -13.22 -16.71 0.06
C LEU A 73 -12.18 -16.83 -1.08
N GLU A 74 -12.05 -15.81 -1.93
CA GLU A 74 -10.96 -15.79 -2.90
C GLU A 74 -9.76 -15.05 -2.32
N TYR A 75 -8.88 -15.83 -1.68
CA TYR A 75 -7.59 -15.51 -1.09
C TYR A 75 -6.59 -14.73 -1.98
N ARG A 76 -7.02 -14.14 -3.10
CA ARG A 76 -6.12 -13.66 -4.17
C ARG A 76 -6.37 -12.23 -4.67
N GLN A 77 -7.48 -11.60 -4.30
CA GLN A 77 -7.74 -10.22 -4.74
C GLN A 77 -7.03 -9.21 -3.84
N VAL A 78 -5.76 -8.96 -4.16
CA VAL A 78 -5.00 -7.83 -3.63
C VAL A 78 -5.51 -6.56 -4.31
N ALA A 79 -5.74 -5.46 -3.57
CA ALA A 79 -6.12 -4.22 -4.23
C ALA A 79 -5.06 -3.80 -5.25
N SER A 80 -5.55 -3.22 -6.34
CA SER A 80 -4.73 -2.50 -7.28
C SER A 80 -3.87 -1.48 -6.55
N LYS A 81 -2.61 -1.35 -6.95
CA LYS A 81 -1.66 -0.41 -6.35
C LYS A 81 -0.90 0.33 -7.42
N ALA A 82 -0.61 1.59 -7.16
CA ALA A 82 0.33 2.39 -7.95
C ALA A 82 1.24 3.18 -7.01
N PHE A 83 2.53 3.18 -7.29
CA PHE A 83 3.47 4.08 -6.62
C PHE A 83 3.71 5.28 -7.52
N VAL A 84 3.25 6.46 -7.09
CA VAL A 84 3.26 7.69 -7.89
C VAL A 84 3.60 8.86 -6.99
N ASN A 85 4.51 9.73 -7.43
CA ASN A 85 4.94 10.94 -6.71
C ASN A 85 5.29 10.68 -5.23
N GLY A 86 6.03 9.60 -4.97
CA GLY A 86 6.46 9.24 -3.62
C GLY A 86 5.41 8.59 -2.72
N ALA A 87 4.18 8.43 -3.22
CA ALA A 87 3.11 7.82 -2.46
C ALA A 87 2.62 6.51 -3.08
N LEU A 88 2.38 5.52 -2.22
CA LEU A 88 1.74 4.27 -2.57
C LEU A 88 0.22 4.46 -2.50
N HIS A 89 -0.48 4.26 -3.61
CA HIS A 89 -1.92 4.45 -3.75
C HIS A 89 -2.63 3.11 -3.94
N TRP A 90 -3.80 2.93 -3.33
CA TRP A 90 -4.70 1.79 -3.56
C TRP A 90 -6.16 2.18 -3.41
N VAL A 91 -7.05 1.35 -3.95
CA VAL A 91 -8.51 1.56 -3.81
C VAL A 91 -8.96 1.09 -2.42
N GLY A 92 -9.72 1.93 -1.73
CA GLY A 92 -10.28 1.64 -0.41
C GLY A 92 -11.29 0.47 -0.44
N CYS A 93 -11.12 -0.45 0.50
CA CYS A 93 -11.90 -1.68 0.63
C CYS A 93 -13.42 -1.49 0.78
N ARG A 94 -13.83 -0.69 1.78
CA ARG A 94 -15.21 -0.69 2.30
C ARG A 94 -16.20 0.06 1.43
N THR A 95 -15.72 1.06 0.69
CA THR A 95 -16.60 1.93 -0.08
C THR A 95 -16.36 1.82 -1.57
N ALA A 96 -15.23 1.26 -2.04
CA ALA A 96 -14.79 1.28 -3.44
C ALA A 96 -14.93 2.66 -4.11
N ARG A 97 -14.98 3.70 -3.27
CA ARG A 97 -15.26 5.11 -3.57
C ARG A 97 -14.17 6.01 -3.02
N THR A 98 -13.09 5.44 -2.51
CA THR A 98 -11.92 6.20 -2.10
C THR A 98 -10.65 5.60 -2.67
N ILE A 99 -9.67 6.46 -2.93
CA ILE A 99 -8.26 6.08 -3.10
C ILE A 99 -7.59 6.43 -1.78
N VAL A 100 -6.89 5.46 -1.20
CA VAL A 100 -6.02 5.70 -0.05
C VAL A 100 -4.61 5.83 -0.59
N SER A 101 -3.85 6.80 -0.07
CA SER A 101 -2.43 6.91 -0.32
C SER A 101 -1.63 6.77 0.98
N PHE A 102 -0.38 6.39 0.83
CA PHE A 102 0.63 6.43 1.88
C PHE A 102 1.88 7.12 1.31
N ASP A 103 2.15 8.33 1.78
CA ASP A 103 3.34 9.12 1.46
C ASP A 103 4.54 8.51 2.20
N LEU A 104 5.53 8.02 1.44
CA LEU A 104 6.67 7.32 2.00
C LEU A 104 7.71 8.28 2.61
N ALA A 105 7.83 9.50 2.11
CA ALA A 105 8.74 10.49 2.65
C ALA A 105 8.29 10.94 4.04
N ASN A 106 7.02 11.31 4.16
CA ASN A 106 6.41 11.86 5.37
C ASN A 106 5.77 10.79 6.29
N GLU A 107 5.60 9.57 5.79
CA GLU A 107 4.99 8.43 6.52
C GLU A 107 3.55 8.71 6.96
N VAL A 108 2.78 9.40 6.11
CA VAL A 108 1.39 9.80 6.38
C VAL A 108 0.41 9.16 5.39
N PHE A 109 -0.80 8.88 5.87
CA PHE A 109 -1.90 8.39 5.03
C PHE A 109 -2.79 9.54 4.59
N ASP A 110 -3.30 9.46 3.36
CA ASP A 110 -4.33 10.37 2.86
C ASP A 110 -5.46 9.58 2.18
N VAL A 111 -6.63 10.21 2.05
CA VAL A 111 -7.82 9.62 1.43
C VAL A 111 -8.47 10.59 0.47
N PHE A 112 -8.56 10.17 -0.79
CA PHE A 112 -9.19 10.91 -1.85
C PHE A 112 -10.55 10.31 -2.21
N PRO A 113 -11.60 11.11 -2.39
CA PRO A 113 -12.86 10.60 -2.94
C PRO A 113 -12.67 10.21 -4.42
N LEU A 114 -13.19 9.04 -4.80
CA LEU A 114 -13.44 8.69 -6.20
C LEU A 114 -14.75 9.38 -6.59
N THR A 115 -14.64 10.50 -7.30
CA THR A 115 -15.80 11.21 -7.82
C THR A 115 -16.40 10.44 -8.99
N GLU A 116 -17.72 10.25 -8.95
CA GLU A 116 -18.59 9.74 -10.04
C GLU A 116 -18.45 8.27 -10.44
N PHE A 117 -17.34 7.59 -10.13
CA PHE A 117 -17.15 6.17 -10.47
C PHE A 117 -17.22 5.26 -9.24
N VAL A 118 -18.19 4.34 -9.25
CA VAL A 118 -18.20 3.18 -8.36
C VAL A 118 -17.48 2.05 -9.07
N LEU A 119 -16.32 1.67 -8.55
CA LEU A 119 -15.61 0.47 -8.98
C LEU A 119 -16.44 -0.76 -8.60
N ARG A 120 -17.26 -1.26 -9.53
CA ARG A 120 -18.02 -2.52 -9.36
C ARG A 120 -17.05 -3.72 -9.30
N GLY A 121 -17.46 -4.88 -8.82
CA GLY A 121 -16.54 -6.04 -8.69
C GLY A 121 -15.76 -6.34 -9.99
N GLY A 122 -14.46 -6.64 -9.86
CA GLY A 122 -13.55 -6.93 -10.98
C GLY A 122 -12.14 -6.38 -10.77
N ASP A 123 -11.09 -7.03 -11.29
CA ASP A 123 -9.71 -6.55 -11.10
C ASP A 123 -9.48 -5.24 -11.86
N TYR A 124 -9.00 -4.20 -11.17
CA TYR A 124 -8.59 -2.93 -11.78
C TYR A 124 -7.09 -2.76 -11.65
N THR A 125 -6.49 -2.03 -12.58
CA THR A 125 -5.10 -1.57 -12.49
C THR A 125 -5.08 -0.06 -12.33
N LEU A 126 -4.53 0.43 -11.21
CA LEU A 126 -4.16 1.83 -11.05
C LEU A 126 -2.91 2.06 -11.92
N GLY A 127 -3.03 2.95 -12.87
CA GLY A 127 -1.94 3.36 -13.75
C GLY A 127 -1.85 4.87 -13.79
N MET A 128 -0.64 5.37 -14.04
CA MET A 128 -0.42 6.78 -14.33
C MET A 128 -0.57 7.00 -15.82
N LEU A 129 -1.46 7.91 -16.22
CA LEU A 129 -1.47 8.47 -17.56
C LEU A 129 -0.63 9.73 -17.52
N GLU A 130 0.49 9.75 -18.25
CA GLU A 130 1.26 10.97 -18.47
C GLU A 130 0.44 11.90 -19.38
N GLY A 131 -0.44 12.68 -18.76
CA GLY A 131 -1.24 13.70 -19.41
C GLY A 131 -0.80 15.08 -18.96
N THR A 132 -0.43 15.94 -19.91
CA THR A 132 -0.48 17.39 -19.67
C THR A 132 -1.91 17.83 -19.93
N PHE A 133 -2.72 17.94 -18.88
CA PHE A 133 -3.97 18.69 -18.99
C PHE A 133 -3.61 20.17 -19.12
N ARG A 134 -3.69 20.68 -20.35
CA ARG A 134 -3.62 22.12 -20.65
C ARG A 134 -4.99 22.75 -20.53
#